data_AF-A0A445ES30-F1
#
_entry.id   AF-A0A445ES30-F1
#
_cell.length_a   1.000
_cell.length_b   1.000
_cell.length_c   1.000
_cell.angle_alpha   90.00
_cell.angle_beta   90.00
_cell.angle_gamma   90.00
#
_symmetry.space_group_name_H-M   'P 1'
#
loop_
_entity.id
_entity.type
_entity.pdbx_description
1 polymer ?
#
loop_
_entity_poly.entity_id
_entity_poly.type
_entity_poly.pdbx_seq_one_letter_code
_entity_poly.pdbx_strand_id
1 'polypeptide(L)'
;MILISLGGTVYHFQPFIEEACFGLVVGDRRGAVFGSLVEAPLRPSNKKYQGTNSTFVFTNIFGHPVIYRSTGLNRYFTLCNSEFLAIGGGSHFALYLEGDL
;
A
#
# COMPACT_ATOMS: atom_id res chain seq x y z
N MET A 1 -9.40 -10.19 17.44
CA MET A 1 -9.34 -11.30 18.41
C MET A 1 -10.33 -12.35 17.96
N ILE A 2 -9.86 -13.54 17.58
CA ILE A 2 -10.73 -14.66 17.19
C ILE A 2 -10.68 -15.68 18.33
N LEU A 3 -11.85 -16.10 18.81
CA LEU A 3 -11.98 -17.16 19.80
C LEU A 3 -12.27 -18.47 19.07
N ILE A 4 -11.43 -19.48 19.28
CA ILE A 4 -11.63 -20.83 18.72
C ILE A 4 -11.90 -21.78 19.90
N SER A 5 -13.00 -22.53 19.84
CA SER A 5 -13.34 -23.54 20.84
C SER A 5 -13.13 -24.95 20.29
N LEU A 6 -12.23 -25.72 20.90
CA LEU A 6 -11.98 -27.12 20.57
C LEU A 6 -12.03 -27.94 21.87
N GLY A 7 -12.89 -28.95 21.92
CA GLY A 7 -13.03 -29.81 23.10
C GLY A 7 -13.41 -29.08 24.40
N GLY A 8 -14.13 -27.96 24.31
CA GLY A 8 -14.51 -27.15 25.48
C GLY A 8 -13.40 -26.22 26.01
N THR A 9 -12.23 -26.23 25.39
CA THR A 9 -11.15 -25.28 25.69
C THR A 9 -11.23 -24.10 24.72
N VAL A 10 -11.22 -22.88 25.27
CA VAL A 10 -11.23 -21.64 24.48
C VAL A 10 -9.79 -21.18 24.25
N TYR A 11 -9.40 -21.10 22.99
CA TYR A 11 -8.10 -20.60 22.57
C TYR A 11 -8.24 -19.15 22.13
N HIS A 12 -7.38 -18.29 22.70
CA HIS A 12 -7.22 -16.92 22.23
C HIS A 12 -6.30 -16.94 21.01
N PHE A 13 -6.90 -16.87 19.81
CA PHE A 13 -6.14 -16.73 18.58
C PHE A 13 -6.01 -15.24 18.26
N GLN A 14 -4.80 -14.72 18.43
CA GLN A 14 -4.40 -13.46 17.83
C GLN A 14 -3.97 -13.79 16.40
N PRO A 15 -4.77 -13.50 15.35
CA PRO A 15 -4.30 -13.68 13.99
C PRO A 15 -3.07 -12.80 13.80
N PHE A 16 -1.90 -13.44 13.73
CA PHE A 16 -0.63 -12.81 13.46
C PHE A 16 -0.53 -12.59 11.95
N ILE A 17 -1.31 -11.64 11.44
CA ILE A 17 -0.98 -10.98 10.16
C ILE A 17 -0.10 -9.80 10.57
N GLU A 18 1.16 -10.07 10.94
CA GLU A 18 1.95 -9.01 11.58
C GLU A 18 2.48 -7.99 10.56
N GLU A 19 2.75 -8.38 9.32
CA GLU A 19 3.15 -7.45 8.25
C GLU A 19 2.75 -8.07 6.90
N ALA A 20 1.64 -7.65 6.31
CA ALA A 20 1.24 -8.09 4.98
C ALA A 20 1.39 -6.91 4.02
N CYS A 21 2.11 -7.10 2.92
CA CYS A 21 2.04 -6.17 1.80
C CYS A 21 0.88 -6.58 0.89
N PHE A 22 0.13 -5.63 0.34
CA PHE A 22 -0.79 -5.88 -0.76
C PHE A 22 -0.28 -5.20 -2.04
N GLY A 23 -0.50 -5.86 -3.17
CA GLY A 23 -0.22 -5.30 -4.49
C GLY A 23 -1.41 -4.50 -4.97
N LEU A 24 -1.23 -3.19 -5.15
CA LEU A 24 -2.17 -2.32 -5.84
C LEU A 24 -1.87 -2.38 -7.33
N VAL A 25 -2.85 -2.74 -8.15
CA VAL A 25 -2.77 -2.76 -9.61
C VAL A 25 -3.95 -1.99 -10.16
N VAL A 26 -3.67 -0.97 -10.97
CA VAL A 26 -4.66 -0.07 -11.57
C VAL A 26 -4.51 -0.12 -13.08
N GLY A 27 -5.64 -0.28 -13.78
CA GLY A 27 -5.74 -0.14 -15.22
C GLY A 27 -6.50 1.13 -15.58
N ASP A 28 -5.99 1.95 -16.50
CA ASP A 28 -6.73 3.10 -17.01
C ASP A 28 -7.56 2.75 -18.26
N ARG A 29 -8.42 3.68 -18.68
CA ARG A 29 -9.29 3.52 -19.87
C ARG A 29 -8.52 3.48 -21.19
N ARG A 30 -7.22 3.79 -21.19
CA ARG A 30 -6.34 3.78 -22.36
C ARG A 30 -5.48 2.51 -22.43
N GLY A 31 -5.65 1.59 -21.48
CA GLY A 31 -4.94 0.31 -21.41
C GLY A 31 -3.59 0.36 -20.70
N ALA A 32 -3.25 1.49 -20.06
CA ALA A 32 -2.07 1.55 -19.20
C ALA A 32 -2.35 0.79 -17.90
N VAL A 33 -1.33 0.10 -17.39
CA VAL A 33 -1.32 -0.62 -16.13
C VAL A 33 -0.18 -0.10 -15.27
N PHE A 34 -0.52 0.31 -14.05
CA PHE A 34 0.42 0.86 -13.09
C PHE A 34 -0.03 0.54 -11.66
N GLY A 35 0.84 0.75 -10.68
CA GLY A 35 0.50 0.40 -9.32
C GLY A 35 1.68 0.46 -8.35
N SER A 36 1.50 -0.16 -7.19
CA SER A 36 2.49 -0.16 -6.11
C SER A 36 2.40 -1.41 -5.25
N LEU A 37 3.51 -1.80 -4.63
CA LEU A 37 3.46 -2.62 -3.42
C LEU A 37 3.23 -1.70 -2.22
N VAL A 38 2.23 -1.98 -1.39
CA VAL A 38 1.86 -1.16 -0.24
C VAL A 38 1.82 -2.01 1.02
N GLU A 39 2.41 -1.52 2.10
CA GLU A 39 2.42 -2.20 3.40
C GLU A 39 1.09 -2.03 4.14
N ALA A 40 0.60 -3.13 4.73
CA ALA A 40 -0.62 -3.21 5.51
C ALA A 40 -0.34 -3.62 6.96
N PRO A 41 -1.19 -3.21 7.91
CA PRO A 41 -2.42 -2.43 7.70
C PRO A 41 -2.14 -0.96 7.36
N LEU A 42 -2.93 -0.39 6.45
CA LEU A 42 -2.96 1.05 6.25
C LEU A 42 -3.45 1.73 7.55
N ARG A 43 -2.77 2.80 7.96
CA ARG A 43 -3.07 3.59 9.15
C ARG A 43 -3.41 5.02 8.71
N PRO A 44 -4.69 5.33 8.47
CA PRO A 44 -5.12 6.65 8.03
C PRO A 44 -4.52 7.79 8.85
N SER A 45 -3.87 8.75 8.19
CA SER A 45 -3.25 9.94 8.78
C SER A 45 -3.12 11.06 7.76
N ASN A 46 -3.51 12.28 8.14
CA ASN A 46 -3.38 13.46 7.29
C ASN A 46 -1.96 14.03 7.21
N LYS A 47 -1.00 13.53 8.02
CA LYS A 47 0.34 14.14 8.13
C LYS A 47 1.50 13.14 8.14
N LYS A 48 1.23 11.86 8.42
CA LYS A 48 2.28 10.88 8.68
C LYS A 48 2.37 9.87 7.55
N TYR A 49 3.51 9.85 6.88
CA TYR A 49 3.86 8.78 5.96
C TYR A 49 4.11 7.48 6.72
N GLN A 50 3.79 6.37 6.08
CA GLN A 50 3.96 5.00 6.55
C GLN A 50 4.62 4.12 5.48
N GLY A 51 5.07 2.94 5.88
CA GLY A 51 5.76 1.97 5.03
C GLY A 51 7.29 1.97 5.21
N THR A 52 7.95 1.08 4.49
CA THR A 52 9.41 0.95 4.40
C THR A 52 9.91 1.15 2.97
N ASN A 53 11.23 1.07 2.80
CA ASN A 53 11.90 1.10 1.50
C ASN A 53 11.57 -0.12 0.60
N SER A 54 10.79 -1.09 1.10
CA SER A 54 10.21 -2.18 0.31
C SER A 54 9.13 -1.68 -0.65
N THR A 55 8.53 -0.51 -0.39
CA THR A 55 7.56 0.15 -1.28
C THR A 55 8.21 0.51 -2.63
N PHE A 56 7.56 0.15 -3.72
CA PHE A 56 7.94 0.53 -5.08
C PHE A 56 6.70 0.76 -5.93
N VAL A 57 6.81 1.62 -6.94
CA VAL A 57 5.76 1.82 -7.96
C VAL A 57 6.17 1.19 -9.27
N PHE A 58 5.21 0.81 -10.09
CA PHE A 58 5.45 0.29 -11.43
C PHE A 58 4.47 0.89 -12.44
N THR A 59 4.85 0.88 -13.71
CA THR A 59 4.01 1.35 -14.83
C THR A 59 4.43 0.73 -16.14
N ASN A 60 3.50 0.60 -17.09
CA ASN A 60 3.79 0.24 -18.48
C ASN A 60 3.54 1.42 -19.46
N ILE A 61 3.32 2.64 -18.98
CA ILE A 61 2.95 3.80 -19.82
C ILE A 61 3.96 4.05 -20.95
N PHE A 62 5.23 3.68 -20.76
CA PHE A 62 6.30 3.81 -21.76
C PHE A 62 6.44 2.60 -22.71
N GLY A 63 5.41 1.74 -22.79
CA GLY A 63 5.35 0.58 -23.69
C GLY A 63 6.01 -0.70 -23.13
N HIS A 64 6.89 -0.58 -22.14
CA HIS A 64 7.46 -1.70 -21.40
C HIS A 64 7.28 -1.49 -19.90
N PRO A 65 7.08 -2.55 -19.10
CA PRO A 65 6.98 -2.42 -17.64
C PRO A 65 8.27 -1.87 -17.03
N VAL A 66 8.14 -0.83 -16.22
CA VAL A 66 9.23 -0.21 -15.45
C VAL A 66 8.87 -0.23 -13.97
N ILE A 67 9.84 -0.56 -13.12
CA ILE A 67 9.72 -0.55 -11.66
C ILE A 67 10.62 0.56 -11.09
N TYR A 68 10.04 1.45 -10.30
CA TYR A 68 10.74 2.50 -9.58
C TYR A 68 10.78 2.16 -8.09
N ARG A 69 11.98 1.85 -7.58
CA ARG A 69 12.23 1.55 -6.17
C ARG A 69 12.59 2.81 -5.39
N SER A 70 12.45 2.75 -4.07
CA SER A 70 12.94 3.81 -3.18
C SER A 70 14.42 4.14 -3.45
N THR A 71 14.72 5.43 -3.54
CA THR A 71 16.09 5.95 -3.70
C THR A 71 16.84 6.08 -2.37
N GLY A 72 16.15 5.91 -1.23
CA GLY A 72 16.71 6.13 0.10
C GLY A 72 16.86 7.60 0.52
N LEU A 73 16.50 8.57 -0.34
CA LEU A 73 16.64 10.00 -0.04
C LEU A 73 15.61 10.52 0.97
N ASN A 74 14.46 9.86 1.07
CA ASN A 74 13.41 10.18 2.04
C ASN A 74 12.60 8.93 2.42
N ARG A 75 11.66 9.08 3.37
CA ARG A 75 10.79 8.02 3.87
C ARG A 75 9.30 8.30 3.60
N TYR A 76 9.02 8.98 2.49
CA TYR A 76 7.67 9.38 2.10
C TYR A 76 7.01 8.31 1.22
N PHE A 77 6.84 7.11 1.78
CA PHE A 77 6.41 5.94 0.98
C PHE A 77 4.91 5.93 0.70
N THR A 78 4.08 5.85 1.73
CA THR A 78 2.62 5.83 1.58
C THR A 78 1.99 6.86 2.52
N LEU A 79 1.03 7.63 2.02
CA LEU A 79 0.18 8.53 2.80
C LEU A 79 -1.27 8.20 2.45
N CYS A 80 -2.10 7.95 3.45
CA CYS A 80 -3.50 7.65 3.22
C CYS A 80 -4.37 8.29 4.28
N ASN A 81 -5.60 8.64 3.93
CA ASN A 81 -6.65 9.00 4.87
C ASN A 81 -8.00 8.47 4.35
N SER A 82 -9.13 8.98 4.86
CA SER A 82 -10.44 8.57 4.37
C SER A 82 -10.73 9.01 2.93
N GLU A 83 -10.02 10.01 2.41
CA GLU A 83 -10.29 10.67 1.14
C GLU A 83 -9.33 10.24 0.02
N PHE A 84 -8.15 9.70 0.36
CA PHE A 84 -7.17 9.32 -0.66
C PHE A 84 -6.17 8.26 -0.19
N LEU A 85 -5.53 7.63 -1.19
CA LEU A 85 -4.30 6.85 -1.05
C LEU A 85 -3.23 7.41 -2.00
N ALA A 86 -2.10 7.83 -1.44
CA ALA A 86 -0.99 8.39 -2.17
C ALA A 86 0.30 7.61 -1.90
N ILE A 87 1.10 7.38 -2.95
CA ILE A 87 2.38 6.67 -2.88
C ILE A 87 3.51 7.52 -3.46
N GLY A 88 4.68 7.46 -2.82
CA GLY A 88 5.92 8.09 -3.27
C GLY A 88 5.84 9.61 -3.24
N GLY A 89 5.81 10.19 -2.04
CA GLY A 89 5.73 11.63 -1.81
C GLY A 89 7.08 12.36 -1.86
N GLY A 90 7.03 13.67 -1.62
CA GLY A 90 8.16 14.58 -1.79
C GLY A 90 7.64 15.93 -2.25
N SER A 91 7.97 16.33 -3.49
CA SER A 91 7.33 17.47 -4.15
C SER A 91 5.97 17.11 -4.78
N HIS A 92 5.85 15.88 -5.29
CA HIS A 92 4.64 15.32 -5.92
C HIS A 92 4.49 13.86 -5.48
N PHE A 93 3.31 13.29 -5.71
CA PHE A 93 3.07 11.86 -5.53
C PHE A 93 3.32 11.11 -6.83
N ALA A 94 3.97 9.95 -6.75
CA ALA A 94 4.12 9.04 -7.89
C ALA A 94 2.80 8.39 -8.27
N LEU A 95 1.95 8.08 -7.29
CA LEU A 95 0.58 7.61 -7.48
C LEU A 95 -0.35 8.33 -6.50
N TYR A 96 -1.53 8.71 -6.99
CA TYR A 96 -2.60 9.29 -6.17
C TYR A 96 -3.93 8.69 -6.61
N LEU A 97 -4.67 8.12 -5.67
CA LEU A 97 -6.02 7.60 -5.86
C LEU A 97 -6.97 8.34 -4.94
N GLU A 98 -8.07 8.84 -5.49
CA GLU A 98 -9.18 9.41 -4.73
C GLU A 98 -9.99 8.27 -4.07
N GLY A 99 -10.63 8.57 -2.95
CA GLY A 99 -11.32 7.60 -2.10
C GLY A 99 -12.66 7.10 -2.65
N ASP A 100 -13.17 7.70 -3.73
CA ASP A 100 -14.42 7.33 -4.39
C ASP A 100 -14.23 6.43 -5.62
N LEU A 101 -13.02 5.87 -5.79
CA LEU A 101 -12.67 4.93 -6.86
C LEU A 101 -13.51 3.64 -6.85
#